data_AF-A0A163XNW8-F1
#
_entry.id   AF-A0A163XNW8-F1
#
_cell.length_a   1.000
_cell.length_b   1.000
_cell.length_c   1.000
_cell.angle_alpha   90.00
_cell.angle_beta   90.00
_cell.angle_gamma   90.00
#
_symmetry.space_group_name_H-M   'P 1'
#
loop_
_entity.id
_entity.type
_entity.pdbx_description
1 polymer ?
#
loop_
_entity_poly.entity_id
_entity_poly.type
_entity_poly.pdbx_seq_one_letter_code
_entity_poly.pdbx_strand_id
1 'polypeptide(L)'
;MYSSHDGAKKCAKELKQLFADSGFIYPLNQCQGVVARAGGFRDWHDLEATLKQSNQTIEPSAFRRRLLEALPYPCRPPALAWLDKDPAETTSAADTPPRWYRDVFPYLMATTALHRSRTALLRPGSGIGQRLRETLVLGLLVNTNGGTRVVPLLEPDTLAFVFNGTPETLSGDQARHPRFDVEIKALIHNGVLDVRDGEVRVLTPDAAAVIARVAGDKVGKADYWAKIGGDGAIRALHDALASIGVRDSRRVADAISRFGSDAYNTPSGPVLDLLTNLAEQGEIETLAKAYTLFATIQPASAPFVRESIPAKISSGYLANYRRLNMTELLAWADRHPDWPDQLKGSVSKPALFAATVNAMVDSIAAA
;
A
#
# COMPACT_ATOMS: atom_id res chain seq x y z
N MET A 1 -15.94 9.30 -11.28
CA MET A 1 -14.93 10.08 -10.54
C MET A 1 -15.38 11.53 -10.43
N TYR A 2 -15.47 12.28 -11.53
CA TYR A 2 -16.26 13.52 -11.62
C TYR A 2 -16.26 13.98 -13.09
N SER A 3 -17.17 14.87 -13.46
CA SER A 3 -17.21 15.54 -14.78
C SER A 3 -17.31 17.06 -14.67
N SER A 4 -17.47 17.58 -13.46
CA SER A 4 -17.63 19.00 -13.15
C SER A 4 -16.74 19.42 -11.99
N HIS A 5 -16.51 20.72 -11.84
CA HIS A 5 -15.75 21.29 -10.72
C HIS A 5 -16.34 20.93 -9.35
N ASP A 6 -17.67 20.94 -9.20
CA ASP A 6 -18.31 20.54 -7.95
C ASP A 6 -18.16 19.05 -7.65
N GLY A 7 -18.17 18.21 -8.69
CA GLY A 7 -17.82 16.80 -8.57
C GLY A 7 -16.38 16.60 -8.09
N ALA A 8 -15.42 17.38 -8.63
CA ALA A 8 -14.03 17.33 -8.20
C ALA A 8 -13.87 17.78 -6.73
N LYS A 9 -14.59 18.83 -6.30
CA LYS A 9 -14.62 19.26 -4.90
C LYS A 9 -15.16 18.18 -3.98
N LYS A 10 -16.25 17.52 -4.36
CA LYS A 10 -16.82 16.40 -3.61
C LYS A 10 -15.80 15.26 -3.47
N CYS A 11 -15.16 14.88 -4.57
CA CYS A 11 -14.12 13.86 -4.59
C CYS A 11 -12.95 14.20 -3.65
N ALA A 12 -12.45 15.45 -3.66
CA ALA A 12 -11.38 15.88 -2.76
C ALA A 12 -11.79 15.86 -1.28
N LYS A 13 -13.05 16.19 -0.97
CA LYS A 13 -13.61 16.11 0.39
C LYS A 13 -13.74 14.67 0.87
N GLU A 14 -14.24 13.77 0.02
CA GLU A 14 -14.32 12.34 0.32
C GLU A 14 -12.94 11.74 0.58
N LEU A 15 -11.95 12.12 -0.24
CA LEU A 15 -10.55 11.71 -0.05
C LEU A 15 -9.96 12.26 1.26
N LYS A 16 -10.28 13.51 1.61
CA LYS A 16 -9.87 14.11 2.88
C LYS A 16 -10.49 13.37 4.08
N GLN A 17 -11.77 13.03 4.01
CA GLN A 17 -12.44 12.27 5.07
C GLN A 17 -11.83 10.87 5.21
N LEU A 18 -11.60 10.17 4.10
CA LEU A 18 -10.92 8.87 4.08
C LEU A 18 -9.59 8.90 4.83
N PHE A 19 -8.76 9.91 4.57
CA PHE A 19 -7.46 10.04 5.23
C PHE A 19 -7.59 10.45 6.70
N ALA A 20 -8.57 11.28 7.05
CA ALA A 20 -8.88 11.56 8.46
C ALA A 20 -9.30 10.29 9.21
N ASP A 21 -10.17 9.46 8.62
CA ASP A 21 -10.63 8.19 9.19
C ASP A 21 -9.49 7.16 9.32
N SER A 22 -8.45 7.32 8.50
CA SER A 22 -7.22 6.51 8.56
C SER A 22 -6.25 6.99 9.65
N GLY A 23 -6.40 8.21 10.16
CA GLY A 23 -5.46 8.84 11.08
C GLY A 23 -4.29 9.55 10.38
N PHE A 24 -4.49 10.01 9.14
CA PHE A 24 -3.47 10.71 8.36
C PHE A 24 -3.67 12.23 8.40
N ILE A 25 -2.56 12.95 8.57
CA ILE A 25 -2.48 14.39 8.38
C ILE A 25 -2.23 14.66 6.89
N TYR A 26 -3.32 14.65 6.11
CA TYR A 26 -3.31 15.02 4.70
C TYR A 26 -4.31 16.16 4.47
N PRO A 27 -3.87 17.42 4.36
CA PRO A 27 -4.73 18.59 4.21
C PRO A 27 -5.59 18.62 2.93
N LEU A 28 -6.71 19.36 2.96
CA LEU A 28 -7.66 19.42 1.84
C LEU A 28 -7.03 19.97 0.54
N ASN A 29 -6.15 20.96 0.63
CA ASN A 29 -5.44 21.50 -0.54
C ASN A 29 -4.54 20.45 -1.21
N GLN A 30 -3.93 19.55 -0.43
CA GLN A 30 -3.19 18.42 -0.98
C GLN A 30 -4.14 17.41 -1.66
N CYS A 31 -5.28 17.09 -1.04
CA CYS A 31 -6.34 16.27 -1.67
C CYS A 31 -6.80 16.86 -3.00
N GLN A 32 -7.02 18.16 -3.07
CA GLN A 32 -7.38 18.88 -4.29
C GLN A 32 -6.29 18.73 -5.36
N GLY A 33 -5.02 18.93 -5.00
CA GLY A 33 -3.88 18.76 -5.90
C GLY A 33 -3.80 17.35 -6.50
N VAL A 34 -3.95 16.29 -5.68
CA VAL A 34 -3.91 14.91 -6.20
C VAL A 34 -5.13 14.56 -7.05
N VAL A 35 -6.32 15.06 -6.70
CA VAL A 35 -7.55 14.87 -7.49
C VAL A 35 -7.44 15.54 -8.87
N ALA A 36 -6.82 16.73 -8.95
CA ALA A 36 -6.57 17.41 -10.22
C ALA A 36 -5.60 16.61 -11.10
N ARG A 37 -4.45 16.20 -10.55
CA ARG A 37 -3.48 15.35 -11.28
C ARG A 37 -4.10 14.03 -11.73
N ALA A 38 -4.93 13.42 -10.89
CA ALA A 38 -5.68 12.22 -11.22
C ALA A 38 -6.61 12.44 -12.42
N GLY A 39 -7.26 13.60 -12.51
CA GLY A 39 -8.08 14.00 -13.65
C GLY A 39 -7.31 14.26 -14.94
N GLY A 40 -5.98 14.40 -14.87
CA GLY A 40 -5.13 14.77 -16.01
C GLY A 40 -4.88 16.27 -16.14
N PHE A 41 -5.22 17.04 -15.12
CA PHE A 41 -4.92 18.47 -15.05
C PHE A 41 -3.56 18.70 -14.41
N ARG A 42 -2.93 19.84 -14.71
CA ARG A 42 -1.64 20.20 -14.12
C ARG A 42 -1.76 20.47 -12.63
N ASP A 43 -2.79 21.23 -12.24
CA ASP A 43 -3.05 21.68 -10.88
C ASP A 43 -4.55 21.98 -10.68
N TRP A 44 -4.93 22.37 -9.46
CA TRP A 44 -6.32 22.66 -9.14
C TRP A 44 -6.89 23.88 -9.89
N HIS A 45 -6.07 24.89 -10.18
CA HIS A 45 -6.50 26.08 -10.91
C HIS A 45 -6.77 25.75 -12.39
N ASP A 46 -5.92 24.92 -12.98
CA ASP A 46 -6.10 24.39 -14.34
C ASP A 46 -7.40 23.56 -14.46
N LEU A 47 -7.67 22.70 -13.49
CA LEU A 47 -8.94 21.96 -13.38
C LEU A 47 -10.13 22.91 -13.31
N GLU A 48 -10.05 23.92 -12.43
CA GLU A 48 -11.14 24.88 -12.24
C GLU A 48 -11.41 25.70 -13.50
N ALA A 49 -10.37 26.17 -14.19
CA ALA A 49 -10.50 26.93 -15.43
C ALA A 49 -11.14 26.08 -16.54
N THR A 50 -10.69 24.83 -16.69
CA THR A 50 -11.14 23.93 -17.75
C THR A 50 -12.59 23.45 -17.53
N LEU A 51 -12.91 22.98 -16.32
CA LEU A 51 -14.23 22.43 -16.01
C LEU A 51 -15.33 23.49 -15.85
N LYS A 52 -14.97 24.77 -15.75
CA LYS A 52 -15.93 25.89 -15.88
C LYS A 52 -16.38 26.10 -17.32
N GLN A 53 -15.54 25.76 -18.30
CA GLN A 53 -15.83 25.99 -19.72
C GLN A 53 -16.51 24.78 -20.37
N SER A 54 -16.11 23.57 -20.00
CA SER A 54 -16.69 22.35 -20.56
C SER A 54 -16.57 21.17 -19.60
N ASN A 55 -17.59 20.32 -19.57
CA ASN A 55 -17.49 19.04 -18.87
C ASN A 55 -16.51 18.12 -19.59
N GLN A 56 -15.67 17.42 -18.83
CA GLN A 56 -14.73 16.43 -19.36
C GLN A 56 -15.00 15.06 -18.76
N THR A 57 -15.09 14.05 -19.62
CA THR A 57 -15.17 12.66 -19.18
C THR A 57 -13.77 12.16 -18.86
N ILE A 58 -13.57 11.75 -17.61
CA ILE A 58 -12.31 11.19 -17.14
C ILE A 58 -12.42 9.67 -17.17
N GLU A 59 -11.51 9.03 -17.90
CA GLU A 59 -11.44 7.57 -18.00
C GLU A 59 -11.07 6.98 -16.62
N PRO A 60 -11.91 6.07 -16.04
CA PRO A 60 -11.72 5.59 -14.67
C PRO A 60 -10.38 4.92 -14.38
N SER A 61 -9.83 4.14 -15.32
CA SER A 61 -8.58 3.41 -15.13
C SER A 61 -7.37 4.36 -15.11
N ALA A 62 -7.36 5.37 -15.98
CA ALA A 62 -6.37 6.43 -16.04
C ALA A 62 -6.43 7.31 -14.79
N PHE A 63 -7.65 7.64 -14.32
CA PHE A 63 -7.83 8.37 -13.07
C PHE A 63 -7.21 7.62 -11.89
N ARG A 64 -7.58 6.34 -11.73
CA ARG A 64 -7.05 5.48 -10.66
C ARG A 64 -5.52 5.44 -10.69
N ARG A 65 -4.94 5.19 -11.86
CA ARG A 65 -3.47 5.11 -12.02
C ARG A 65 -2.80 6.41 -11.59
N ARG A 66 -3.24 7.54 -12.16
CA ARG A 66 -2.66 8.86 -11.86
C ARG A 66 -2.88 9.28 -10.40
N LEU A 67 -4.00 8.90 -9.80
CA LEU A 67 -4.26 9.16 -8.37
C LEU A 67 -3.24 8.44 -7.50
N LEU A 68 -3.02 7.15 -7.71
CA LEU A 68 -2.07 6.36 -6.92
C LEU A 68 -0.63 6.82 -7.14
N GLU A 69 -0.27 7.22 -8.37
CA GLU A 69 1.02 7.83 -8.69
C GLU A 69 1.24 9.16 -7.94
N ALA A 70 0.20 9.99 -7.85
CA ALA A 70 0.25 11.30 -7.21
C ALA A 70 0.21 11.27 -5.68
N LEU A 71 -0.16 10.13 -5.07
CA LEU A 71 -0.32 9.96 -3.63
C LEU A 71 0.98 9.44 -2.96
N PRO A 72 1.27 9.89 -1.72
CA PRO A 72 2.28 9.28 -0.87
C PRO A 72 1.97 7.80 -0.62
N TYR A 73 3.01 6.99 -0.44
CA TYR A 73 2.84 5.53 -0.32
C TYR A 73 1.81 5.10 0.74
N PRO A 74 1.78 5.66 1.97
CA PRO A 74 0.79 5.26 2.98
C PRO A 74 -0.66 5.53 2.59
N CYS A 75 -0.90 6.53 1.74
CA CYS A 75 -2.22 6.90 1.26
C CYS A 75 -2.75 5.95 0.16
N ARG A 76 -1.88 5.19 -0.51
CA ARG A 76 -2.27 4.37 -1.66
C ARG A 76 -3.22 3.23 -1.28
N PRO A 77 -2.95 2.39 -0.25
CA PRO A 77 -3.86 1.31 0.10
C PRO A 77 -5.28 1.77 0.51
N PRO A 78 -5.46 2.78 1.39
CA PRO A 78 -6.82 3.23 1.72
C PRO A 78 -7.52 3.88 0.53
N ALA A 79 -6.79 4.60 -0.34
CA ALA A 79 -7.36 5.14 -1.58
C ALA A 79 -7.80 4.03 -2.53
N LEU A 80 -7.03 2.94 -2.65
CA LEU A 80 -7.39 1.78 -3.46
C LEU A 80 -8.67 1.11 -2.93
N ALA A 81 -8.72 0.84 -1.62
CA ALA A 81 -9.91 0.30 -0.96
C ALA A 81 -11.15 1.18 -1.17
N TRP A 82 -10.99 2.51 -1.11
CA TRP A 82 -12.07 3.46 -1.39
C TRP A 82 -12.54 3.39 -2.86
N LEU A 83 -11.61 3.32 -3.82
CA LEU A 83 -11.93 3.18 -5.25
C LEU A 83 -12.62 1.83 -5.55
N ASP A 84 -12.26 0.78 -4.82
CA ASP A 84 -12.83 -0.57 -4.92
C ASP A 84 -14.15 -0.70 -4.15
N LYS A 85 -14.58 0.38 -3.47
CA LYS A 85 -15.79 0.43 -2.64
C LYS A 85 -15.80 -0.64 -1.55
N ASP A 86 -14.64 -0.88 -0.94
CA ASP A 86 -14.58 -1.71 0.24
C ASP A 86 -15.51 -1.17 1.33
N PRO A 87 -16.15 -2.06 2.10
CA PRO A 87 -17.05 -1.63 3.17
C PRO A 87 -16.29 -0.79 4.19
N ALA A 88 -17.00 0.20 4.73
CA ALA A 88 -16.45 1.03 5.79
C ALA A 88 -16.12 0.17 7.02
N GLU A 89 -14.91 0.32 7.53
CA GLU A 89 -14.53 -0.23 8.82
C GLU A 89 -15.06 0.66 9.94
N THR A 90 -15.56 0.04 11.00
CA THR A 90 -15.99 0.73 12.21
C THR A 90 -15.02 0.41 13.34
N THR A 91 -14.78 1.40 14.20
CA THR A 91 -14.03 1.22 15.45
C THR A 91 -14.99 1.37 16.63
N SER A 92 -14.76 0.62 17.69
CA SER A 92 -15.49 0.75 18.96
C SER A 92 -14.84 1.76 19.91
N ALA A 93 -13.66 2.30 19.59
CA ALA A 93 -12.93 3.23 20.45
C ALA A 93 -13.27 4.69 20.11
N ALA A 94 -13.82 5.42 21.08
CA ALA A 94 -14.36 6.78 20.90
C ALA A 94 -13.35 7.82 20.37
N ASP A 95 -12.04 7.62 20.63
CA ASP A 95 -10.99 8.60 20.30
C ASP A 95 -9.94 8.07 19.30
N THR A 96 -10.24 6.98 18.59
CA THR A 96 -9.34 6.40 17.60
C THR A 96 -9.96 6.50 16.22
N PRO A 97 -9.23 6.98 15.18
CA PRO A 97 -9.76 6.96 13.82
C PRO A 97 -10.16 5.53 13.40
N PRO A 98 -11.30 5.33 12.70
CA PRO A 98 -11.84 4.01 12.41
C PRO A 98 -10.87 3.00 11.78
N ARG A 99 -9.96 3.48 10.94
CA ARG A 99 -9.02 2.65 10.17
C ARG A 99 -7.58 2.75 10.70
N TRP A 100 -7.37 3.40 11.86
CA TRP A 100 -6.03 3.67 12.40
C TRP A 100 -5.18 2.39 12.57
N TYR A 101 -5.79 1.30 13.06
CA TYR A 101 -5.08 0.02 13.24
C TYR A 101 -4.66 -0.65 11.94
N ARG A 102 -5.40 -0.40 10.86
CA ARG A 102 -5.09 -0.94 9.53
C ARG A 102 -4.05 -0.07 8.82
N ASP A 103 -4.20 1.25 8.93
CA ASP A 103 -3.52 2.20 8.06
C ASP A 103 -2.31 2.89 8.71
N VAL A 104 -2.33 3.15 10.03
CA VAL A 104 -1.25 3.86 10.75
C VAL A 104 -0.44 2.92 11.64
N PHE A 105 -1.09 2.02 12.38
CA PHE A 105 -0.42 1.14 13.34
C PHE A 105 0.73 0.30 12.76
N PRO A 106 0.65 -0.24 11.52
CA PRO A 106 1.80 -0.95 10.94
C PRO A 106 3.04 -0.06 10.80
N TYR A 107 2.86 1.21 10.39
CA TYR A 107 3.95 2.18 10.31
C TYR A 107 4.51 2.52 11.68
N LEU A 108 3.65 2.61 12.70
CA LEU A 108 4.05 2.89 14.08
C LEU A 108 4.98 1.79 14.60
N MET A 109 4.59 0.54 14.38
CA MET A 109 5.38 -0.62 14.80
C MET A 109 6.70 -0.74 14.03
N ALA A 110 6.68 -0.51 12.72
CA ALA A 110 7.88 -0.51 11.90
C ALA A 110 8.86 0.59 12.32
N THR A 111 8.36 1.80 12.57
CA THR A 111 9.15 2.96 13.03
C THR A 111 9.76 2.72 14.40
N THR A 112 8.97 2.17 15.34
CA THR A 112 9.45 1.77 16.67
C THR A 112 10.61 0.77 16.57
N ALA A 113 10.44 -0.29 15.75
CA ALA A 113 11.47 -1.32 15.57
C ALA A 113 12.76 -0.75 14.92
N LEU A 114 12.61 0.16 13.95
CA LEU A 114 13.74 0.78 13.26
C LEU A 114 14.47 1.77 14.15
N HIS A 115 13.78 2.58 14.94
CA HIS A 115 14.42 3.45 15.92
C HIS A 115 15.28 2.66 16.91
N ARG A 116 14.73 1.56 17.45
CA ARG A 116 15.43 0.70 18.40
C ARG A 116 16.72 0.11 17.83
N SER A 117 16.75 -0.19 16.52
CA SER A 117 17.89 -0.83 15.88
C SER A 117 18.87 0.15 15.22
N ARG A 118 18.42 1.32 14.77
CA ARG A 118 19.21 2.22 13.89
C ARG A 118 19.52 3.57 14.51
N THR A 119 18.71 4.09 15.43
CA THR A 119 18.95 5.42 16.01
C THR A 119 20.00 5.33 17.10
N ALA A 120 21.22 5.80 16.80
CA ALA A 120 22.39 5.69 17.68
C ALA A 120 22.12 6.19 19.12
N LEU A 121 21.42 7.32 19.27
CA LEU A 121 21.08 7.91 20.58
C LEU A 121 20.18 7.04 21.47
N LEU A 122 19.43 6.11 20.88
CA LEU A 122 18.48 5.26 21.59
C LEU A 122 19.08 3.89 21.93
N ARG A 123 20.19 3.52 21.28
CA ARG A 123 20.78 2.18 21.45
C ARG A 123 21.46 2.04 22.82
N PRO A 124 21.43 0.84 23.42
CA PRO A 124 22.21 0.53 24.62
C PRO A 124 23.68 0.91 24.42
N GLY A 125 24.27 1.58 25.42
CA GLY A 125 25.65 2.05 25.37
C GLY A 125 25.86 3.46 24.82
N SER A 126 24.81 4.18 24.41
CA SER A 126 24.90 5.58 23.94
C SER A 126 25.15 6.63 25.05
N GLY A 127 25.69 6.21 26.19
CA GLY A 127 26.08 7.08 27.29
C GLY A 127 24.95 7.46 28.25
N ILE A 128 25.26 8.46 29.09
CA ILE A 128 24.35 8.96 30.13
C ILE A 128 23.05 9.47 29.46
N GLY A 129 21.91 9.17 30.08
CA GLY A 129 20.59 9.57 29.57
C GLY A 129 19.99 8.65 28.50
N GLN A 130 20.69 7.58 28.08
CA GLN A 130 20.20 6.64 27.06
C GLN A 130 18.80 6.09 27.37
N ARG A 131 18.59 5.55 28.57
CA ARG A 131 17.28 4.99 28.95
C ARG A 131 16.16 6.03 28.91
N LEU A 132 16.45 7.25 29.34
CA LEU A 132 15.49 8.35 29.28
C LEU A 132 15.14 8.66 27.82
N ARG A 133 16.13 8.83 26.94
CA ARG A 133 15.87 9.05 25.51
C ARG A 133 15.05 7.93 24.88
N GLU A 134 15.37 6.68 25.21
CA GLU A 134 14.62 5.50 24.74
C GLU A 134 13.15 5.57 25.20
N THR A 135 12.89 5.87 26.48
CA THR A 135 11.54 6.02 27.01
C THR A 135 10.80 7.22 26.39
N LEU A 136 11.46 8.36 26.20
CA LEU A 136 10.85 9.56 25.61
C LEU A 136 10.42 9.36 24.15
N VAL A 137 11.11 8.48 23.40
CA VAL A 137 10.78 8.21 22.00
C VAL A 137 9.97 6.93 21.85
N LEU A 138 10.53 5.78 22.23
CA LEU A 138 9.86 4.49 22.05
C LEU A 138 8.65 4.38 22.99
N GLY A 139 8.77 4.88 24.22
CA GLY A 139 7.67 4.88 25.17
C GLY A 139 6.48 5.73 24.73
N LEU A 140 6.75 6.83 24.02
CA LEU A 140 5.72 7.64 23.39
C LEU A 140 5.03 6.89 22.23
N LEU A 141 5.81 6.23 21.36
CA LEU A 141 5.27 5.46 20.22
C LEU A 141 4.40 4.27 20.66
N VAL A 142 4.79 3.55 21.72
CA VAL A 142 4.06 2.35 22.18
C VAL A 142 3.21 2.58 23.44
N ASN A 143 3.09 3.84 23.89
CA ASN A 143 2.33 4.24 25.08
C ASN A 143 2.73 3.48 26.36
N THR A 144 4.03 3.37 26.67
CA THR A 144 4.52 2.63 27.85
C THR A 144 4.21 3.30 29.17
N ASN A 145 3.95 4.61 29.17
CA ASN A 145 3.70 5.39 30.39
C ASN A 145 2.27 5.20 30.95
N GLY A 146 1.39 4.51 30.22
CA GLY A 146 -0.02 4.33 30.61
C GLY A 146 -0.84 5.63 30.54
N GLY A 147 -2.14 5.54 30.85
CA GLY A 147 -3.08 6.67 30.78
C GLY A 147 -3.97 6.66 29.52
N THR A 148 -4.70 7.75 29.28
CA THR A 148 -5.55 7.92 28.10
C THR A 148 -4.67 7.80 26.85
N ARG A 149 -4.95 6.79 26.02
CA ARG A 149 -4.15 6.49 24.83
C ARG A 149 -4.30 7.62 23.81
N VAL A 150 -3.26 8.45 23.70
CA VAL A 150 -3.14 9.39 22.57
C VAL A 150 -2.65 8.58 21.38
N VAL A 151 -3.56 8.22 20.47
CA VAL A 151 -3.16 7.60 19.20
C VAL A 151 -2.52 8.68 18.32
N PRO A 152 -1.25 8.52 17.89
CA PRO A 152 -0.63 9.51 17.04
C PRO A 152 -1.26 9.53 15.66
N LEU A 153 -1.28 10.71 15.05
CA LEU A 153 -1.57 10.85 13.63
C LEU A 153 -0.29 10.66 12.81
N LEU A 154 -0.42 10.18 11.58
CA LEU A 154 0.71 9.98 10.68
C LEU A 154 0.74 11.06 9.60
N GLU A 155 1.90 11.66 9.37
CA GLU A 155 2.15 12.42 8.16
C GLU A 155 2.60 11.51 7.01
N PRO A 156 1.82 11.36 5.93
CA PRO A 156 2.14 10.37 4.89
C PRO A 156 3.40 10.69 4.08
N ASP A 157 3.77 11.97 3.96
CA ASP A 157 4.92 12.42 3.17
C ASP A 157 6.26 12.13 3.87
N THR A 158 6.30 12.31 5.19
CA THR A 158 7.53 12.21 6.00
C THR A 158 7.58 10.94 6.85
N LEU A 159 6.45 10.27 7.01
CA LEU A 159 6.21 9.19 7.98
C LEU A 159 6.50 9.60 9.44
N ALA A 160 6.37 10.89 9.74
CA ALA A 160 6.44 11.39 11.11
C ALA A 160 5.13 11.09 11.87
N PHE A 161 5.27 10.69 13.14
CA PHE A 161 4.14 10.51 14.04
C PHE A 161 3.93 11.78 14.84
N VAL A 162 2.73 12.36 14.78
CA VAL A 162 2.37 13.61 15.44
C VAL A 162 1.51 13.31 16.65
N PHE A 163 1.93 13.84 17.79
CA PHE A 163 1.25 13.77 19.06
C PHE A 163 0.84 15.19 19.48
N ASN A 164 -0.41 15.37 19.86
CA ASN A 164 -0.89 16.64 20.40
C ASN A 164 -0.44 16.76 21.86
N GLY A 165 0.24 17.86 22.20
CA GLY A 165 0.78 18.14 23.51
C GLY A 165 2.23 18.64 23.46
N THR A 166 2.75 19.04 24.61
CA THR A 166 4.16 19.39 24.80
C THR A 166 4.96 18.17 25.27
N PRO A 167 6.30 18.17 25.16
CA PRO A 167 7.14 17.10 25.68
C PRO A 167 6.81 16.74 27.14
N GLU A 168 6.56 17.73 28.00
CA GLU A 168 6.26 17.55 29.41
C GLU A 168 4.94 16.79 29.60
N THR A 169 3.89 17.20 28.88
CA THR A 169 2.57 16.56 28.98
C THR A 169 2.56 15.12 28.48
N LEU A 170 3.38 14.82 27.47
CA LEU A 170 3.45 13.50 26.83
C LEU A 170 4.39 12.52 27.55
N SER A 171 5.32 13.04 28.37
CA SER A 171 6.36 12.23 29.00
C SER A 171 6.00 11.74 30.41
N GLY A 172 4.88 12.18 30.98
CA GLY A 172 4.42 11.78 32.30
C GLY A 172 5.49 12.01 33.37
N ASP A 173 5.76 11.00 34.21
CA ASP A 173 6.76 11.09 35.28
C ASP A 173 8.19 11.39 34.79
N GLN A 174 8.50 11.07 33.53
CA GLN A 174 9.82 11.34 32.95
C GLN A 174 10.10 12.84 32.83
N ALA A 175 9.06 13.69 32.77
CA ALA A 175 9.20 15.15 32.76
C ALA A 175 9.89 15.69 34.02
N ARG A 176 9.86 14.94 35.14
CA ARG A 176 10.52 15.32 36.41
C ARG A 176 11.98 14.91 36.46
N HIS A 177 12.49 14.19 35.47
CA HIS A 177 13.87 13.72 35.49
C HIS A 177 14.86 14.91 35.37
N PRO A 178 15.94 14.99 36.18
CA PRO A 178 16.86 16.15 36.18
C PRO A 178 17.54 16.44 34.84
N ARG A 179 17.57 15.45 33.94
CA ARG A 179 18.14 15.56 32.58
C ARG A 179 17.10 15.76 31.48
N PHE A 180 15.82 15.87 31.81
CA PHE A 180 14.72 15.89 30.83
C PHE A 180 14.97 16.91 29.71
N ASP A 181 15.18 18.19 30.05
CA ASP A 181 15.41 19.26 29.08
C ASP A 181 16.65 19.02 28.20
N VAL A 182 17.72 18.48 28.79
CA VAL A 182 18.98 18.20 28.08
C VAL A 182 18.77 17.07 27.07
N GLU A 183 18.06 16.02 27.46
CA GLU A 183 17.81 14.88 26.57
C GLU A 183 16.78 15.21 25.48
N ILE A 184 15.75 16.02 25.76
CA ILE A 184 14.83 16.54 24.73
C ILE A 184 15.60 17.36 23.69
N LYS A 185 16.46 18.29 24.12
CA LYS A 185 17.30 19.07 23.20
C LYS A 185 18.22 18.19 22.37
N ALA A 186 18.79 17.13 22.96
CA ALA A 186 19.62 16.17 22.22
C ALA A 186 18.82 15.43 21.15
N LEU A 187 17.60 15.00 21.45
CA LEU A 187 16.71 14.32 20.50
C LEU A 187 16.27 15.25 19.35
N ILE A 188 15.97 16.51 19.64
CA ILE A 188 15.64 17.52 18.62
C ILE A 188 16.85 17.79 17.73
N HIS A 189 18.02 18.05 18.33
CA HIS A 189 19.25 18.35 17.59
C HIS A 189 19.65 17.23 16.62
N ASN A 190 19.39 15.97 16.97
CA ASN A 190 19.71 14.80 16.15
C ASN A 190 18.56 14.38 15.21
N GLY A 191 17.53 15.21 15.05
CA GLY A 191 16.42 14.93 14.13
C GLY A 191 15.63 13.68 14.49
N VAL A 192 15.55 13.32 15.78
CA VAL A 192 14.67 12.25 16.27
C VAL A 192 13.29 12.81 16.63
N LEU A 193 13.28 14.02 17.20
CA LEU A 193 12.07 14.76 17.52
C LEU A 193 12.03 16.09 16.75
N ASP A 194 10.82 16.52 16.38
CA ASP A 194 10.52 17.89 15.97
C ASP A 194 9.40 18.40 16.89
N VAL A 195 9.67 19.45 17.65
CA VAL A 195 8.73 20.01 18.63
C VAL A 195 8.25 21.35 18.13
N ARG A 196 6.93 21.48 18.01
CA ARG A 196 6.23 22.69 17.58
C ARG A 196 5.26 23.11 18.68
N ASP A 197 4.68 24.29 18.53
CA ASP A 197 3.72 24.80 19.51
C ASP A 197 2.53 23.83 19.62
N GLY A 198 2.38 23.21 20.80
CA GLY A 198 1.34 22.22 21.08
C GLY A 198 1.48 20.85 20.40
N GLU A 199 2.60 20.54 19.73
CA GLU A 199 2.79 19.27 19.02
C GLU A 199 4.20 18.70 19.19
N VAL A 200 4.30 17.39 19.40
CA VAL A 200 5.56 16.64 19.35
C VAL A 200 5.51 15.64 18.20
N ARG A 201 6.53 15.67 17.35
CA ARG A 201 6.65 14.81 16.18
C ARG A 201 7.82 13.87 16.37
N VAL A 202 7.58 12.57 16.24
CA VAL A 202 8.64 11.57 16.16
C VAL A 202 8.98 11.36 14.70
N LEU A 203 10.20 11.75 14.32
CA LEU A 203 10.67 11.68 12.95
C LEU A 203 11.15 10.27 12.62
N THR A 204 10.72 9.75 11.48
CA THR A 204 11.11 8.41 11.03
C THR A 204 12.63 8.34 10.78
N PRO A 205 13.32 7.25 11.19
CA PRO A 205 14.77 7.14 11.03
C PRO A 205 15.19 6.83 9.59
N ASP A 206 14.33 6.19 8.80
CA ASP A 206 14.53 5.84 7.38
C ASP A 206 13.17 5.49 6.76
N ALA A 207 12.61 6.39 5.96
CA ALA A 207 11.26 6.23 5.40
C ALA A 207 11.15 5.06 4.42
N ALA A 208 12.20 4.83 3.60
CA ALA A 208 12.21 3.73 2.66
C ALA A 208 12.23 2.37 3.39
N ALA A 209 13.03 2.27 4.46
CA ALA A 209 13.07 1.05 5.28
C ALA A 209 11.76 0.83 6.06
N VAL A 210 11.10 1.89 6.54
CA VAL A 210 9.78 1.77 7.18
C VAL A 210 8.77 1.20 6.17
N ILE A 211 8.69 1.76 4.96
CA ILE A 211 7.78 1.29 3.91
C ILE A 211 8.04 -0.18 3.56
N ALA A 212 9.31 -0.54 3.33
CA ALA A 212 9.69 -1.90 3.00
C ALA A 212 9.33 -2.88 4.12
N ARG A 213 9.55 -2.49 5.39
CA ARG A 213 9.18 -3.30 6.55
C ARG A 213 7.67 -3.49 6.66
N VAL A 214 6.88 -2.44 6.50
CA VAL A 214 5.40 -2.53 6.54
C VAL A 214 4.89 -3.48 5.46
N ALA A 215 5.42 -3.39 4.24
CA ALA A 215 5.05 -4.32 3.17
C ALA A 215 5.41 -5.77 3.53
N GLY A 216 6.61 -6.01 4.04
CA GLY A 216 7.05 -7.34 4.48
C GLY A 216 6.20 -7.91 5.63
N ASP A 217 5.90 -7.09 6.64
CA ASP A 217 5.09 -7.50 7.80
C ASP A 217 3.65 -7.86 7.37
N LYS A 218 3.07 -7.15 6.40
CA LYS A 218 1.75 -7.49 5.83
C LYS A 218 1.77 -8.81 5.07
N VAL A 219 2.81 -9.08 4.27
CA VAL A 219 2.98 -10.37 3.58
C VAL A 219 3.17 -11.51 4.59
N GLY A 220 4.00 -11.32 5.63
CA GLY A 220 4.19 -12.31 6.69
C GLY A 220 2.89 -12.60 7.46
N LYS A 221 2.08 -11.57 7.72
CA LYS A 221 0.75 -11.74 8.31
C LYS A 221 -0.17 -12.55 7.39
N ALA A 222 -0.15 -12.29 6.08
CA ALA A 222 -0.92 -13.07 5.10
C ALA A 222 -0.51 -14.55 5.06
N ASP A 223 0.79 -14.85 5.07
CA ASP A 223 1.31 -16.23 5.14
C ASP A 223 0.85 -16.95 6.42
N TYR A 224 0.96 -16.29 7.58
CA TYR A 224 0.50 -16.85 8.85
C TYR A 224 -0.99 -17.19 8.82
N TRP A 225 -1.83 -16.23 8.41
CA TRP A 225 -3.28 -16.43 8.43
C TRP A 225 -3.77 -17.38 7.35
N ALA A 226 -3.09 -17.46 6.19
CA ALA A 226 -3.42 -18.43 5.15
C ALA A 226 -3.27 -19.89 5.64
N LYS A 227 -2.36 -20.16 6.59
CA LYS A 227 -2.21 -21.48 7.21
C LYS A 227 -3.33 -21.82 8.19
N ILE A 228 -3.95 -20.81 8.79
CA ILE A 228 -5.06 -20.96 9.75
C ILE A 228 -6.41 -21.04 9.03
N GLY A 229 -6.58 -20.26 7.96
CA GLY A 229 -7.82 -20.15 7.20
C GLY A 229 -8.83 -19.17 7.80
N GLY A 230 -10.05 -19.20 7.25
CA GLY A 230 -11.19 -18.38 7.67
C GLY A 230 -11.09 -16.89 7.30
N ASP A 231 -11.99 -16.08 7.88
CA ASP A 231 -12.10 -14.64 7.59
C ASP A 231 -10.84 -13.84 7.95
N GLY A 232 -10.00 -14.38 8.84
CA GLY A 232 -8.68 -13.82 9.16
C GLY A 232 -7.72 -13.90 7.98
N ALA A 233 -7.72 -15.00 7.23
CA ALA A 233 -6.91 -15.20 6.04
C ALA A 233 -7.28 -14.23 4.93
N ILE A 234 -8.59 -14.11 4.64
CA ILE A 234 -9.08 -13.19 3.59
C ILE A 234 -8.68 -11.75 3.91
N ARG A 235 -8.85 -11.30 5.17
CA ARG A 235 -8.46 -9.94 5.59
C ARG A 235 -6.95 -9.71 5.50
N ALA A 236 -6.14 -10.65 5.97
CA ALA A 236 -4.68 -10.52 5.91
C ALA A 236 -4.15 -10.51 4.47
N LEU A 237 -4.69 -11.39 3.61
CA LEU A 237 -4.40 -11.41 2.18
C LEU A 237 -4.83 -10.09 1.52
N HIS A 238 -6.02 -9.60 1.84
CA HIS A 238 -6.54 -8.33 1.35
C HIS A 238 -5.59 -7.17 1.66
N ASP A 239 -5.18 -7.03 2.92
CA ASP A 239 -4.28 -5.97 3.36
C ASP A 239 -2.91 -6.05 2.67
N ALA A 240 -2.38 -7.27 2.48
CA ALA A 240 -1.12 -7.50 1.79
C ALA A 240 -1.23 -7.11 0.31
N LEU A 241 -2.27 -7.56 -0.38
CA LEU A 241 -2.56 -7.26 -1.78
C LEU A 241 -2.75 -5.76 -2.01
N ALA A 242 -3.54 -5.09 -1.18
CA ALA A 242 -3.74 -3.64 -1.26
C ALA A 242 -2.41 -2.88 -1.05
N SER A 243 -1.54 -3.37 -0.14
CA SER A 243 -0.24 -2.75 0.11
C SER A 243 0.74 -2.83 -1.06
N ILE A 244 0.66 -3.89 -1.86
CA ILE A 244 1.46 -4.04 -3.10
C ILE A 244 0.73 -3.47 -4.34
N GLY A 245 -0.42 -2.82 -4.14
CA GLY A 245 -1.19 -2.15 -5.18
C GLY A 245 -1.95 -3.09 -6.12
N VAL A 246 -2.43 -4.23 -5.62
CA VAL A 246 -3.37 -5.10 -6.35
C VAL A 246 -4.78 -4.54 -6.26
N ARG A 247 -5.40 -4.29 -7.41
CA ARG A 247 -6.80 -3.86 -7.53
C ARG A 247 -7.75 -4.99 -7.17
N ASP A 248 -8.95 -4.63 -6.71
CA ASP A 248 -9.96 -5.58 -6.24
C ASP A 248 -9.33 -6.61 -5.29
N SER A 249 -8.46 -6.13 -4.41
CA SER A 249 -7.63 -6.96 -3.53
C SER A 249 -8.46 -7.97 -2.76
N ARG A 250 -9.73 -7.64 -2.46
CA ARG A 250 -10.65 -8.52 -1.75
C ARG A 250 -11.09 -9.71 -2.60
N ARG A 251 -11.37 -9.49 -3.89
CA ARG A 251 -11.69 -10.56 -4.85
C ARG A 251 -10.50 -11.50 -5.03
N VAL A 252 -9.31 -10.92 -5.16
CA VAL A 252 -8.06 -11.69 -5.29
C VAL A 252 -7.76 -12.46 -3.99
N ALA A 253 -7.94 -11.84 -2.83
CA ALA A 253 -7.78 -12.48 -1.52
C ALA A 253 -8.73 -13.67 -1.33
N ASP A 254 -10.01 -13.50 -1.65
CA ASP A 254 -11.02 -14.56 -1.58
C ASP A 254 -10.60 -15.75 -2.47
N ALA A 255 -10.21 -15.50 -3.72
CA ALA A 255 -9.75 -16.56 -4.62
C ALA A 255 -8.50 -17.29 -4.10
N ILE A 256 -7.50 -16.58 -3.58
CA ILE A 256 -6.29 -17.19 -2.98
C ILE A 256 -6.65 -18.00 -1.72
N SER A 257 -7.59 -17.50 -0.89
CA SER A 257 -8.02 -18.18 0.34
C SER A 257 -8.75 -19.49 0.11
N ARG A 258 -9.32 -19.67 -1.09
CA ARG A 258 -10.02 -20.89 -1.51
C ARG A 258 -9.08 -21.99 -2.01
N PHE A 259 -7.76 -21.77 -2.00
CA PHE A 259 -6.78 -22.81 -2.34
C PHE A 259 -7.08 -24.11 -1.58
N GLY A 260 -7.06 -25.24 -2.30
CA GLY A 260 -7.44 -26.55 -1.74
C GLY A 260 -8.94 -26.81 -1.67
N SER A 261 -9.78 -25.96 -2.28
CA SER A 261 -11.23 -26.20 -2.35
C SER A 261 -11.57 -27.47 -3.13
N ASP A 262 -12.45 -28.30 -2.54
CA ASP A 262 -12.99 -29.53 -3.14
C ASP A 262 -13.82 -29.29 -4.40
N ALA A 263 -14.14 -28.03 -4.72
CA ALA A 263 -14.82 -27.67 -5.97
C ALA A 263 -13.93 -27.83 -7.22
N TYR A 264 -12.63 -28.11 -7.04
CA TYR A 264 -11.66 -28.22 -8.13
C TYR A 264 -10.89 -29.54 -8.08
N ASN A 265 -10.59 -30.08 -9.26
CA ASN A 265 -9.79 -31.31 -9.41
C ASN A 265 -8.31 -31.13 -9.03
N THR A 266 -7.85 -29.88 -8.84
CA THR A 266 -6.51 -29.57 -8.34
C THR A 266 -6.59 -28.51 -7.25
N PRO A 267 -5.75 -28.55 -6.20
CA PRO A 267 -5.75 -27.55 -5.14
C PRO A 267 -5.54 -26.11 -5.63
N SER A 268 -4.84 -25.94 -6.76
CA SER A 268 -4.55 -24.63 -7.36
C SER A 268 -5.68 -24.08 -8.25
N GLY A 269 -6.77 -24.83 -8.46
CA GLY A 269 -7.87 -24.45 -9.36
C GLY A 269 -8.38 -23.01 -9.19
N PRO A 270 -8.75 -22.57 -7.97
CA PRO A 270 -9.21 -21.20 -7.74
C PRO A 270 -8.21 -20.12 -8.15
N VAL A 271 -6.91 -20.38 -7.93
CA VAL A 271 -5.83 -19.45 -8.29
C VAL A 271 -5.61 -19.45 -9.79
N LEU A 272 -5.70 -20.61 -10.46
CA LEU A 272 -5.64 -20.69 -11.91
C LEU A 272 -6.76 -19.88 -12.54
N ASP A 273 -8.00 -20.01 -12.06
CA ASP A 273 -9.15 -19.25 -12.55
C ASP A 273 -8.98 -17.75 -12.32
N LEU A 274 -8.50 -17.36 -11.14
CA LEU A 274 -8.15 -15.97 -10.85
C LEU A 274 -7.17 -15.41 -11.89
N LEU A 275 -6.04 -16.09 -12.14
CA LEU A 275 -5.03 -15.62 -13.08
C LEU A 275 -5.56 -15.57 -14.52
N THR A 276 -6.44 -16.50 -14.92
CA THR A 276 -7.13 -16.45 -16.21
C THR A 276 -7.99 -15.19 -16.31
N ASN A 277 -8.84 -14.94 -15.32
CA ASN A 277 -9.73 -13.79 -15.29
C ASN A 277 -8.95 -12.46 -15.32
N LEU A 278 -7.83 -12.37 -14.60
CA LEU A 278 -6.97 -11.19 -14.63
C LEU A 278 -6.34 -10.98 -16.01
N ALA A 279 -5.90 -12.03 -16.69
CA ALA A 279 -5.37 -11.94 -18.06
C ALA A 279 -6.45 -11.48 -19.05
N GLU A 280 -7.66 -12.05 -18.98
CA GLU A 280 -8.79 -11.68 -19.83
C GLU A 280 -9.30 -10.25 -19.60
N GLN A 281 -9.06 -9.70 -18.42
CA GLN A 281 -9.37 -8.32 -18.06
C GLN A 281 -8.23 -7.34 -18.42
N GLY A 282 -7.10 -7.85 -18.93
CA GLY A 282 -5.94 -7.04 -19.26
C GLY A 282 -5.08 -6.62 -18.06
N GLU A 283 -5.32 -7.19 -16.88
CA GLU A 283 -4.66 -6.81 -15.64
C GLU A 283 -3.31 -7.54 -15.42
N ILE A 284 -2.39 -7.38 -16.36
CA ILE A 284 -1.14 -8.15 -16.41
C ILE A 284 -0.23 -7.91 -15.21
N GLU A 285 -0.10 -6.67 -14.75
CA GLU A 285 0.70 -6.37 -13.56
C GLU A 285 0.05 -6.93 -12.29
N THR A 286 -1.29 -6.86 -12.18
CA THR A 286 -2.06 -7.44 -11.06
C THR A 286 -1.88 -8.95 -11.02
N LEU A 287 -1.93 -9.62 -12.18
CA LEU A 287 -1.69 -11.06 -12.32
C LEU A 287 -0.33 -11.45 -11.73
N ALA A 288 0.75 -10.75 -12.11
CA ALA A 288 2.09 -11.03 -11.59
C ALA A 288 2.21 -10.77 -10.08
N LYS A 289 1.56 -9.71 -9.56
CA LYS A 289 1.52 -9.44 -8.12
C LYS A 289 0.77 -10.53 -7.34
N ALA A 290 -0.38 -10.97 -7.85
CA ALA A 290 -1.16 -12.05 -7.26
C ALA A 290 -0.39 -13.37 -7.25
N TYR A 291 0.29 -13.71 -8.35
CA TYR A 291 1.19 -14.86 -8.42
C TYR A 291 2.33 -14.75 -7.40
N THR A 292 2.98 -13.59 -7.27
CA THR A 292 4.10 -13.40 -6.33
C THR A 292 3.67 -13.60 -4.88
N LEU A 293 2.50 -13.06 -4.50
CA LEU A 293 1.95 -13.30 -3.17
C LEU A 293 1.60 -14.77 -2.96
N PHE A 294 0.90 -15.39 -3.93
CA PHE A 294 0.58 -16.81 -3.88
C PHE A 294 1.83 -17.68 -3.72
N ALA A 295 2.88 -17.41 -4.50
CA ALA A 295 4.13 -18.16 -4.45
C ALA A 295 4.87 -18.03 -3.12
N THR A 296 4.68 -16.91 -2.42
CA THR A 296 5.22 -16.69 -1.07
C THR A 296 4.47 -17.54 -0.03
N ILE A 297 3.15 -17.66 -0.18
CA ILE A 297 2.28 -18.35 0.78
C ILE A 297 2.25 -19.87 0.53
N GLN A 298 2.29 -20.28 -0.73
CA GLN A 298 2.22 -21.67 -1.18
C GLN A 298 3.42 -22.04 -2.07
N PRO A 299 4.65 -22.01 -1.54
CA PRO A 299 5.86 -22.21 -2.33
C PRO A 299 5.93 -23.58 -3.01
N ALA A 300 5.35 -24.62 -2.41
CA ALA A 300 5.31 -25.97 -2.98
C ALA A 300 4.44 -26.08 -4.24
N SER A 301 3.38 -25.26 -4.34
CA SER A 301 2.46 -25.26 -5.48
C SER A 301 2.79 -24.17 -6.51
N ALA A 302 3.66 -23.22 -6.16
CA ALA A 302 4.06 -22.11 -7.02
C ALA A 302 4.65 -22.55 -8.39
N PRO A 303 5.48 -23.60 -8.50
CA PRO A 303 5.99 -24.05 -9.79
C PRO A 303 4.86 -24.52 -10.72
N PHE A 304 3.90 -25.29 -10.19
CA PHE A 304 2.76 -25.78 -10.98
C PHE A 304 1.93 -24.63 -11.56
N VAL A 305 1.61 -23.62 -10.74
CA VAL A 305 0.89 -22.43 -11.22
C VAL A 305 1.72 -21.64 -12.22
N ARG A 306 3.04 -21.53 -12.02
CA ARG A 306 3.96 -20.83 -12.94
C ARG A 306 3.95 -21.43 -14.34
N GLU A 307 3.93 -22.75 -14.46
CA GLU A 307 3.91 -23.42 -15.78
C GLU A 307 2.62 -23.11 -16.57
N SER A 308 1.54 -22.70 -15.91
CA SER A 308 0.30 -22.29 -16.58
C SER A 308 0.33 -20.85 -17.14
N ILE A 309 1.29 -20.02 -16.73
CA ILE A 309 1.34 -18.59 -17.07
C ILE A 309 1.37 -18.34 -18.59
N PRO A 310 2.24 -19.02 -19.39
CA PRO A 310 2.27 -18.79 -20.83
C PRO A 310 0.92 -19.04 -21.51
N ALA A 311 0.24 -20.12 -21.13
CA ALA A 311 -1.08 -20.45 -21.67
C ALA A 311 -2.11 -19.35 -21.34
N LYS A 312 -2.13 -18.86 -20.09
CA LYS A 312 -3.04 -17.78 -19.65
C LYS A 312 -2.79 -16.46 -20.38
N ILE A 313 -1.53 -16.11 -20.63
CA ILE A 313 -1.19 -14.91 -21.40
C ILE A 313 -1.57 -15.09 -22.86
N SER A 314 -1.25 -16.23 -23.47
CA SER A 314 -1.58 -16.50 -24.86
C SER A 314 -3.08 -16.49 -25.14
N SER A 315 -3.86 -17.26 -24.38
CA SER A 315 -5.31 -17.36 -24.61
C SER A 315 -6.07 -16.17 -24.03
N GLY A 316 -5.85 -15.85 -22.76
CA GLY A 316 -6.62 -14.83 -22.05
C GLY A 316 -6.24 -13.41 -22.47
N TYR A 317 -4.96 -13.10 -22.58
CA TYR A 317 -4.53 -11.74 -22.87
C TYR A 317 -4.33 -11.46 -24.36
N LEU A 318 -3.47 -12.23 -25.04
CA LEU A 318 -3.11 -11.95 -26.43
C LEU A 318 -4.28 -12.23 -27.39
N ALA A 319 -4.89 -13.41 -27.29
CA ALA A 319 -6.01 -13.79 -28.14
C ALA A 319 -7.33 -13.11 -27.72
N ASN A 320 -7.73 -13.19 -26.46
CA ASN A 320 -9.07 -12.71 -26.05
C ASN A 320 -9.11 -11.20 -25.76
N TYR A 321 -8.20 -10.67 -24.95
CA TYR A 321 -8.21 -9.26 -24.56
C TYR A 321 -7.66 -8.33 -25.66
N ARG A 322 -6.49 -8.63 -26.22
CA ARG A 322 -5.84 -7.85 -27.29
C ARG A 322 -6.38 -8.18 -28.68
N ARG A 323 -7.12 -9.28 -28.83
CA ARG A 323 -7.73 -9.71 -30.10
C ARG A 323 -6.71 -9.85 -31.24
N LEU A 324 -5.51 -10.32 -30.91
CA LEU A 324 -4.49 -10.59 -31.91
C LEU A 324 -4.90 -11.78 -32.78
N ASN A 325 -4.51 -11.76 -34.05
CA ASN A 325 -4.81 -12.85 -34.97
C ASN A 325 -4.08 -14.12 -34.52
N MET A 326 -4.82 -15.22 -34.39
CA MET A 326 -4.26 -16.50 -33.93
C MET A 326 -3.18 -17.04 -34.88
N THR A 327 -3.31 -16.82 -36.19
CA THR A 327 -2.31 -17.26 -37.17
C THR A 327 -0.99 -16.49 -37.02
N GLU A 328 -1.06 -15.18 -36.80
CA GLU A 328 0.12 -14.34 -36.54
C GLU A 328 0.77 -14.70 -35.20
N LEU A 329 -0.03 -14.93 -34.16
CA LEU A 329 0.44 -15.35 -32.85
C LEU A 329 1.20 -16.69 -32.93
N LEU A 330 0.65 -17.68 -33.65
CA LEU A 330 1.31 -18.98 -33.83
C LEU A 330 2.60 -18.85 -34.63
N ALA A 331 2.59 -18.12 -35.74
CA ALA A 331 3.80 -17.88 -36.54
C ALA A 331 4.88 -17.07 -35.78
N TRP A 332 4.47 -16.16 -34.90
CA TRP A 332 5.38 -15.45 -34.00
C TRP A 332 5.96 -16.39 -32.93
N ALA A 333 5.12 -17.24 -32.32
CA ALA A 333 5.52 -18.20 -31.29
C ALA A 333 6.53 -19.22 -31.83
N ASP A 334 6.36 -19.71 -33.06
CA ASP A 334 7.32 -20.61 -33.73
C ASP A 334 8.68 -19.95 -33.96
N ARG A 335 8.72 -18.62 -34.19
CA ARG A 335 9.95 -17.85 -34.35
C ARG A 335 10.63 -17.48 -33.03
N HIS A 336 9.92 -17.54 -31.91
CA HIS A 336 10.40 -17.16 -30.58
C HIS A 336 10.18 -18.29 -29.57
N PRO A 337 10.76 -19.50 -29.77
CA PRO A 337 10.41 -20.68 -28.97
C PRO A 337 10.65 -20.53 -27.46
N ASP A 338 11.46 -19.56 -27.04
CA ASP A 338 11.78 -19.24 -25.65
C ASP A 338 10.77 -18.29 -24.97
N TRP A 339 9.78 -17.76 -25.70
CA TRP A 339 8.75 -16.86 -25.15
C TRP A 339 8.05 -17.40 -23.88
N PRO A 340 7.73 -18.71 -23.75
CA PRO A 340 7.11 -19.23 -22.53
C PRO A 340 8.05 -19.12 -21.33
N ASP A 341 9.34 -19.38 -21.52
CA ASP A 341 10.36 -19.32 -20.48
C ASP A 341 10.64 -17.87 -20.06
N GLN A 342 10.62 -16.93 -21.00
CA GLN A 342 10.71 -15.49 -20.69
C GLN A 342 9.56 -15.01 -19.79
N LEU A 343 8.33 -15.45 -20.06
CA LEU A 343 7.17 -15.14 -19.21
C LEU A 343 7.31 -15.77 -17.82
N LYS A 344 7.67 -17.05 -17.75
CA LYS A 344 7.89 -17.76 -16.47
C LYS A 344 9.03 -17.14 -15.66
N GLY A 345 10.09 -16.67 -16.31
CA GLY A 345 11.23 -16.02 -15.66
C GLY A 345 10.95 -14.60 -15.16
N SER A 346 9.97 -13.91 -15.75
CA SER A 346 9.64 -12.52 -15.41
C SER A 346 8.45 -12.37 -14.46
N VAL A 347 7.57 -13.38 -14.31
CA VAL A 347 6.32 -13.28 -13.52
C VAL A 347 6.52 -12.93 -12.03
N SER A 348 7.68 -13.23 -11.45
CA SER A 348 8.02 -12.83 -10.07
C SER A 348 8.45 -11.35 -9.94
N LYS A 349 8.54 -10.63 -11.06
CA LYS A 349 8.92 -9.21 -11.16
C LYS A 349 7.81 -8.47 -11.90
N PRO A 350 6.74 -8.00 -11.22
CA PRO A 350 5.52 -7.53 -11.88
C PRO A 350 5.71 -6.46 -12.95
N ALA A 351 6.55 -5.46 -12.70
CA ALA A 351 6.86 -4.40 -13.68
C ALA A 351 7.60 -4.96 -14.91
N LEU A 352 8.56 -5.86 -14.70
CA LEU A 352 9.28 -6.52 -15.80
C LEU A 352 8.33 -7.42 -16.58
N PHE A 353 7.49 -8.21 -15.92
CA PHE A 353 6.50 -9.08 -16.56
C PHE A 353 5.56 -8.28 -17.46
N ALA A 354 5.00 -7.18 -16.96
CA ALA A 354 4.15 -6.31 -17.75
C ALA A 354 4.88 -5.72 -18.97
N ALA A 355 6.13 -5.29 -18.81
CA ALA A 355 6.96 -4.81 -19.91
C ALA A 355 7.23 -5.91 -20.95
N THR A 356 7.56 -7.13 -20.52
CA THR A 356 7.77 -8.29 -21.39
C THR A 356 6.52 -8.60 -22.22
N VAL A 357 5.35 -8.66 -21.57
CA VAL A 357 4.08 -8.93 -22.28
C VAL A 357 3.75 -7.82 -23.28
N ASN A 358 3.98 -6.55 -22.93
CA ASN A 358 3.77 -5.45 -23.88
C ASN A 358 4.73 -5.52 -25.08
N ALA A 359 6.01 -5.83 -24.85
CA ALA A 359 6.98 -6.01 -25.93
C ALA A 359 6.59 -7.16 -26.87
N MET A 360 6.02 -8.25 -26.35
CA MET A 360 5.47 -9.33 -27.17
C MET A 360 4.32 -8.83 -28.04
N VAL A 361 3.37 -8.09 -27.47
CA VAL A 361 2.24 -7.53 -28.22
C VAL A 361 2.73 -6.66 -29.38
N ASP A 362 3.68 -5.77 -29.11
CA ASP A 362 4.23 -4.86 -30.13
C ASP A 362 4.97 -5.65 -31.22
N SER A 363 5.72 -6.70 -30.83
CA SER A 363 6.42 -7.57 -31.78
C SER A 363 5.48 -8.41 -32.64
N ILE A 364 4.34 -8.86 -32.12
CA ILE A 364 3.34 -9.62 -32.87
C ILE A 364 2.62 -8.68 -33.84
N ALA A 365 2.25 -7.47 -33.42
CA ALA A 365 1.55 -6.50 -34.26
C ALA A 365 2.42 -5.93 -35.40
N ALA A 366 3.75 -6.04 -35.30
CA ALA A 366 4.69 -5.62 -36.33
C ALA A 366 5.08 -6.75 -37.31
N ALA A 367 4.64 -7.99 -37.06
CA ALA A 367 4.97 -9.18 -37.83
C ALA A 367 3.92 -9.49 -38.89
#